data_AF-A0A543BPM6-F1
#
_entry.id   AF-A0A543BPM6-F1
#
_cell.length_a   1.000
_cell.length_b   1.000
_cell.length_c   1.000
_cell.angle_alpha   90.00
_cell.angle_beta   90.00
_cell.angle_gamma   90.00
#
_symmetry.space_group_name_H-M   'P 1'
#
loop_
_entity.id
_entity.type
_entity.pdbx_description
1 polymer ?
#
loop_
_entity_poly.entity_id
_entity_poly.type
_entity_poly.pdbx_seq_one_letter_code
_entity_poly.pdbx_strand_id
1 'polypeptide(L)'
;MLQNSFGVHVSYASVDRGDGSDPRATAISILSRLRVPAGLRDATGEWGEQQEAVLAIPVTDDGHVLTLSADDRVEQSLTAAELRAAFHAQQLTLWLDADGDLDTASDLDTVSDGDSDADDDAQAADGSVPQADTEREALIEAGAFDLPTVRVSTFSHRGPAVARILATALGVPVDHCESGDWSLQRLETSDPTGYWVTSRADLPLVELNRAESASWFVVTTDGGGGAVPFWTDAERDTRAVLDIDAITVPETAEIYRRLLTEGDGSRDELLEVAAKVPLDVDAAHRALIPEALGGVIGERARQRAFIAAFDVPSDLIEAAFDDSAAPVGRRFVPVGWWTAMRETAIAGWGEVTSLTRRQRPIARLADAVRRRPGWGLALTVGELAAGVWAMSRPRGAVKGVGVLLVIDGLIDAAIWVTRIRRSRRG
;
A
#
# COMPACT_ATOMS: atom_id res chain seq x y z
N MET A 1 -23.67 25.06 25.11
CA MET A 1 -23.05 23.77 25.47
C MET A 1 -24.04 22.70 25.05
N LEU A 2 -23.70 21.88 24.05
CA LEU A 2 -24.56 20.77 23.59
C LEU A 2 -24.54 19.70 24.69
N GLN A 3 -25.67 19.51 25.37
CA GLN A 3 -25.78 18.61 26.54
C GLN A 3 -25.98 17.12 26.18
N ASN A 4 -25.96 16.75 24.90
CA ASN A 4 -26.24 15.40 24.42
C ASN A 4 -25.15 14.92 23.44
N SER A 5 -23.89 14.91 23.85
CA SER A 5 -22.82 14.23 23.12
C SER A 5 -22.23 13.15 24.01
N PHE A 6 -22.33 11.88 23.58
CA PHE A 6 -21.64 10.75 24.19
C PHE A 6 -20.61 10.20 23.20
N GLY A 7 -19.47 9.75 23.72
CA GLY A 7 -18.46 9.05 22.94
C GLY A 7 -18.94 7.65 22.58
N VAL A 8 -18.64 7.21 21.37
CA VAL A 8 -18.89 5.85 20.89
C VAL A 8 -17.58 5.38 20.28
N HIS A 9 -17.12 4.21 20.70
CA HIS A 9 -16.03 3.50 20.05
C HIS A 9 -16.55 2.19 19.47
N VAL A 10 -15.94 1.75 18.37
CA VAL A 10 -16.24 0.44 17.78
C VAL A 10 -15.29 -0.57 18.42
N SER A 11 -15.83 -1.45 19.27
CA SER A 11 -15.07 -2.53 19.88
C SER A 11 -14.99 -3.70 18.91
N TYR A 12 -13.77 -4.17 18.65
CA TYR A 12 -13.52 -5.42 17.92
C TYR A 12 -13.72 -6.58 18.89
N ALA A 13 -14.84 -7.27 18.75
CA ALA A 13 -15.19 -8.38 19.62
C ALA A 13 -14.93 -9.71 18.91
N SER A 14 -14.27 -10.65 19.58
CA SER A 14 -14.14 -12.02 19.09
C SER A 14 -15.23 -12.91 19.68
N VAL A 15 -15.76 -13.80 18.85
CA VAL A 15 -16.78 -14.78 19.25
C VAL A 15 -16.29 -16.18 18.94
N ASP A 16 -16.40 -17.03 19.94
CA ASP A 16 -16.07 -18.44 19.84
C ASP A 16 -17.16 -19.30 20.51
N ARG A 17 -17.33 -20.52 20.01
CA ARG A 17 -18.18 -21.56 20.60
C ARG A 17 -17.36 -22.57 21.42
N GLY A 18 -16.04 -22.60 21.26
CA GLY A 18 -15.12 -23.50 21.98
C GLY A 18 -15.10 -24.93 21.46
N ASP A 19 -16.02 -25.30 20.56
CA ASP A 19 -16.07 -26.60 19.87
C ASP A 19 -15.54 -26.55 18.42
N GLY A 20 -15.06 -25.38 17.98
CA GLY A 20 -14.53 -25.13 16.63
C GLY A 20 -15.59 -24.92 15.55
N SER A 21 -16.88 -25.03 15.88
CA SER A 21 -17.96 -24.83 14.91
C SER A 21 -18.30 -23.36 14.69
N ASP A 22 -18.78 -23.03 13.49
CA ASP A 22 -19.04 -21.65 13.06
C ASP A 22 -20.06 -20.91 13.97
N PRO A 23 -19.64 -19.86 14.70
CA PRO A 23 -20.51 -19.11 15.60
C PRO A 23 -21.29 -17.99 14.89
N ARG A 24 -20.93 -17.63 13.64
CA ARG A 24 -21.37 -16.40 12.96
C ARG A 24 -22.88 -16.29 12.84
N ALA A 25 -23.55 -17.36 12.39
CA ALA A 25 -25.01 -17.37 12.23
C ALA A 25 -25.75 -17.16 13.56
N THR A 26 -25.22 -17.73 14.64
CA THR A 26 -25.81 -17.61 15.98
C THR A 26 -25.57 -16.21 16.54
N ALA A 27 -24.36 -15.67 16.38
CA ALA A 27 -24.01 -14.30 16.77
C ALA A 27 -24.91 -13.26 16.06
N ILE A 28 -25.08 -13.37 14.74
CA ILE A 28 -25.99 -12.51 13.96
C ILE A 28 -27.40 -12.58 14.52
N SER A 29 -27.91 -13.77 14.82
CA SER A 29 -29.27 -13.96 15.35
C SER A 29 -29.47 -13.27 16.70
N ILE A 30 -28.49 -13.39 17.61
CA ILE A 30 -28.52 -12.73 18.93
C ILE A 30 -28.54 -11.21 18.76
N LEU A 31 -27.59 -10.65 18.01
CA LEU A 31 -27.46 -9.21 17.80
C LEU A 31 -28.66 -8.62 17.07
N SER A 32 -29.20 -9.33 16.07
CA SER A 32 -30.42 -8.92 15.36
C SER A 32 -31.62 -8.85 16.29
N ARG A 33 -31.80 -9.87 17.14
CA ARG A 33 -32.89 -9.93 18.12
C ARG A 33 -32.79 -8.81 19.15
N LEU A 34 -31.57 -8.45 19.55
CA LEU A 34 -31.30 -7.34 20.48
C LEU A 34 -31.24 -5.98 19.78
N ARG A 35 -31.44 -5.94 18.46
CA ARG A 35 -31.37 -4.75 17.61
C ARG A 35 -30.06 -3.96 17.79
N VAL A 36 -28.94 -4.66 17.91
CA VAL A 36 -27.60 -4.04 18.00
C VAL A 36 -27.10 -3.71 16.58
N PRO A 37 -26.77 -2.44 16.26
CA PRO A 37 -26.18 -2.05 14.99
C PRO A 37 -24.70 -2.46 14.95
N ALA A 38 -24.43 -3.73 14.66
CA ALA A 38 -23.08 -4.31 14.61
C ALA A 38 -22.68 -4.73 13.18
N GLY A 39 -21.39 -4.94 12.95
CA GLY A 39 -20.87 -5.52 11.71
C GLY A 39 -20.24 -6.88 11.98
N LEU A 40 -20.42 -7.83 11.07
CA LEU A 40 -19.64 -9.07 11.04
C LEU A 40 -18.55 -8.93 9.99
N ARG A 41 -17.30 -9.15 10.40
CA ARG A 41 -16.13 -9.20 9.50
C ARG A 41 -15.99 -10.62 8.93
N ASP A 42 -15.41 -10.72 7.74
CA ASP A 42 -15.20 -11.94 6.96
C ASP A 42 -16.47 -12.79 6.79
N ALA A 43 -17.62 -12.12 6.54
CA ALA A 43 -18.92 -12.77 6.57
C ALA A 43 -19.09 -13.88 5.50
N THR A 44 -18.47 -13.73 4.33
CA THR A 44 -18.52 -14.72 3.24
C THR A 44 -17.34 -15.71 3.21
N GLY A 45 -16.34 -15.56 4.10
CA GLY A 45 -15.18 -16.46 4.13
C GLY A 45 -15.56 -17.90 4.52
N GLU A 46 -14.89 -18.89 3.94
CA GLU A 46 -15.00 -20.28 4.41
C GLU A 46 -14.52 -20.38 5.86
N TRP A 47 -15.32 -21.02 6.71
CA TRP A 47 -14.99 -21.17 8.13
C TRP A 47 -13.87 -22.19 8.32
N GLY A 48 -12.80 -21.79 8.98
CA GLY A 48 -11.74 -22.68 9.48
C GLY A 48 -11.84 -22.89 10.99
N GLU A 49 -11.55 -24.09 11.47
CA GLU A 49 -11.61 -24.46 12.90
C GLU A 49 -10.66 -23.63 13.81
N GLN A 50 -9.73 -22.88 13.22
CA GLN A 50 -8.79 -21.99 13.92
C GLN A 50 -9.11 -20.50 13.76
N GLN A 51 -10.24 -20.16 13.14
CA GLN A 51 -10.65 -18.76 12.92
C GLN A 51 -11.52 -18.26 14.06
N GLU A 52 -11.36 -16.98 14.41
CA GLU A 52 -12.27 -16.27 15.31
C GLU A 52 -13.28 -15.46 14.48
N ALA A 53 -14.55 -15.47 14.88
CA ALA A 53 -15.54 -14.57 14.28
C ALA A 53 -15.38 -13.18 14.89
N VAL A 54 -15.03 -12.19 14.07
CA VAL A 54 -14.81 -10.82 14.51
C VAL A 54 -16.04 -9.96 14.26
N LEU A 55 -16.53 -9.30 15.30
CA LEU A 55 -17.67 -8.39 15.27
C LEU A 55 -17.20 -6.96 15.56
N ALA A 56 -17.74 -6.00 14.83
CA ALA A 56 -17.64 -4.58 15.13
C ALA A 56 -18.88 -4.16 15.91
N ILE A 57 -18.74 -3.93 17.23
CA ILE A 57 -19.87 -3.60 18.11
C ILE A 57 -19.67 -2.18 18.66
N PRO A 58 -20.63 -1.26 18.45
CA PRO A 58 -20.56 0.08 19.00
C PRO A 58 -20.84 0.07 20.50
N VAL A 59 -19.86 0.48 21.28
CA VAL A 59 -19.91 0.57 22.74
C VAL A 59 -19.61 2.01 23.16
N THR A 60 -20.32 2.51 24.16
CA THR A 60 -20.12 3.82 24.75
C THR A 60 -19.07 3.75 25.86
N ASP A 61 -18.49 4.89 26.21
CA ASP A 61 -17.42 4.96 27.21
C ASP A 61 -17.86 4.50 28.62
N ASP A 62 -19.16 4.50 28.90
CA ASP A 62 -19.77 4.01 30.14
C ASP A 62 -20.22 2.53 30.08
N GLY A 63 -19.82 1.79 29.05
CA GLY A 63 -20.02 0.34 28.94
C GLY A 63 -21.42 -0.08 28.44
N HIS A 64 -22.19 0.85 27.86
CA HIS A 64 -23.44 0.54 27.18
C HIS A 64 -23.19 0.20 25.71
N VAL A 65 -24.01 -0.71 25.18
CA VAL A 65 -24.02 -1.07 23.76
C VAL A 65 -25.11 -0.24 23.09
N LEU A 66 -24.79 0.35 21.93
CA LEU A 66 -25.85 1.02 21.17
C LEU A 66 -26.87 -0.01 20.68
N THR A 67 -28.15 0.33 20.81
CA THR A 67 -29.28 -0.46 20.31
C THR A 67 -30.21 0.43 19.50
N LEU A 68 -31.05 -0.19 18.67
CA LEU A 68 -32.13 0.50 18.00
C LEU A 68 -33.46 0.21 18.70
N SER A 69 -34.22 1.26 18.97
CA SER A 69 -35.59 1.16 19.48
C SER A 69 -36.54 0.54 18.45
N ALA A 70 -37.79 0.29 18.82
CA ALA A 70 -38.82 -0.18 17.87
C ALA A 70 -39.09 0.83 16.73
N ASP A 71 -38.84 2.11 16.97
CA ASP A 71 -39.00 3.21 16.01
C ASP A 71 -37.67 3.57 15.30
N ASP A 72 -36.70 2.65 15.33
CA ASP A 72 -35.36 2.79 14.73
C ASP A 72 -34.55 3.99 15.20
N ARG A 73 -34.71 4.39 16.47
CA ARG A 73 -33.88 5.43 17.09
C ARG A 73 -32.77 4.81 17.91
N VAL A 74 -31.60 5.44 17.92
CA VAL A 74 -30.47 5.02 18.75
C VAL A 74 -30.82 5.15 20.23
N GLU A 75 -30.60 4.07 20.98
CA GLU A 75 -30.76 3.97 22.43
C GLU A 75 -29.54 3.28 23.06
N GLN A 76 -29.42 3.38 24.39
CA GLN A 76 -28.36 2.75 25.20
C GLN A 76 -29.00 1.81 26.24
N SER A 77 -29.98 1.01 25.80
CA SER A 77 -30.81 0.19 26.70
C SER A 77 -30.15 -1.12 27.12
N LEU A 78 -29.02 -1.49 26.53
CA LEU A 78 -28.32 -2.74 26.77
C LEU A 78 -26.90 -2.47 27.28
N THR A 79 -26.49 -3.12 28.35
CA THR A 79 -25.10 -3.08 28.84
C THR A 79 -24.23 -4.14 28.17
N ALA A 80 -22.92 -3.93 28.14
CA ALA A 80 -21.97 -4.93 27.62
C ALA A 80 -22.08 -6.28 28.38
N ALA A 81 -22.33 -6.23 29.69
CA ALA A 81 -22.53 -7.43 30.52
C ALA A 81 -23.80 -8.21 30.13
N GLU A 82 -24.92 -7.52 29.87
CA GLU A 82 -26.15 -8.15 29.39
C GLU A 82 -25.98 -8.76 28.00
N LEU A 83 -25.20 -8.10 27.13
CA LEU A 83 -24.86 -8.66 25.82
C LEU A 83 -24.03 -9.94 25.95
N ARG A 84 -22.98 -9.96 26.79
CA ARG A 84 -22.18 -11.16 27.08
C ARG A 84 -23.05 -12.29 27.63
N ALA A 85 -23.98 -11.99 28.54
CA ALA A 85 -24.92 -12.97 29.08
C ALA A 85 -25.84 -13.56 28.00
N ALA A 86 -26.27 -12.76 27.01
CA ALA A 86 -27.08 -13.23 25.90
C ALA A 86 -26.31 -14.18 24.97
N PHE A 87 -25.02 -13.93 24.74
CA PHE A 87 -24.11 -14.84 24.01
C PHE A 87 -23.88 -16.14 24.77
N HIS A 88 -23.56 -16.04 26.07
CA HIS A 88 -23.33 -17.21 26.91
C HIS A 88 -24.56 -18.12 27.00
N ALA A 89 -25.76 -17.55 27.02
CA ALA A 89 -27.01 -18.32 26.98
C ALA A 89 -27.19 -19.17 25.71
N GLN A 90 -26.45 -18.88 24.64
CA GLN A 90 -26.41 -19.64 23.39
C GLN A 90 -25.10 -20.44 23.22
N GLN A 91 -24.36 -20.65 24.33
CA GLN A 91 -23.07 -21.36 24.33
C GLN A 91 -22.01 -20.67 23.47
N LEU A 92 -22.05 -19.34 23.39
CA LEU A 92 -21.01 -18.54 22.76
C LEU A 92 -20.27 -17.72 23.83
N THR A 93 -18.97 -17.58 23.66
CA THR A 93 -18.14 -16.65 24.43
C THR A 93 -17.93 -15.40 23.59
N LEU A 94 -18.30 -14.25 24.14
CA LEU A 94 -18.09 -12.94 23.53
C LEU A 94 -17.00 -12.19 24.31
N TRP A 95 -15.87 -11.97 23.66
CA TRP A 95 -14.79 -11.14 24.17
C TRP A 95 -14.99 -9.72 23.68
N LEU A 96 -15.19 -8.78 24.59
CA LEU A 96 -15.39 -7.35 24.30
C LEU A 96 -14.31 -6.57 25.04
N ASP A 97 -13.58 -5.70 24.35
CA ASP A 97 -12.54 -4.82 24.93
C ASP A 97 -13.10 -3.74 25.89
N ALA A 98 -14.40 -3.73 26.16
CA ALA A 98 -15.05 -2.76 27.05
C ALA A 98 -14.67 -2.89 28.54
N ASP A 99 -13.87 -3.89 28.91
CA ASP A 99 -13.33 -4.02 30.27
C ASP A 99 -12.10 -3.12 30.42
N GLY A 100 -12.36 -1.83 30.62
CA GLY A 100 -11.44 -0.96 31.32
C GLY A 100 -11.29 -1.40 32.77
N ASP A 101 -10.66 -2.55 33.00
CA ASP A 101 -9.97 -2.80 34.26
C ASP A 101 -8.72 -1.91 34.25
N LEU A 102 -8.84 -0.78 34.93
CA LEU A 102 -7.72 -0.03 35.48
C LEU A 102 -6.96 -0.82 36.58
N ASP A 103 -7.08 -2.15 36.63
CA ASP A 103 -6.37 -3.01 37.59
C ASP A 103 -6.25 -4.47 37.08
N THR A 104 -5.81 -4.68 35.84
CA THR A 104 -5.11 -5.92 35.45
C THR A 104 -3.99 -5.63 34.44
N ALA A 105 -3.06 -4.76 34.83
CA ALA A 105 -1.66 -5.05 34.55
C ALA A 105 -1.28 -6.28 35.39
N SER A 106 -1.56 -7.48 34.87
CA SER A 106 -1.10 -8.73 35.46
C SER A 106 -0.43 -9.55 34.36
N ASP A 107 0.90 -9.50 34.45
CA ASP A 107 1.78 -10.65 34.28
C ASP A 107 2.11 -11.14 32.87
N LEU A 108 2.77 -10.26 32.11
CA LEU A 108 3.86 -10.64 31.21
C LEU A 108 4.97 -9.57 31.26
N ASP A 109 5.64 -9.48 32.41
CA ASP A 109 7.07 -9.11 32.56
C ASP A 109 7.37 -8.65 34.00
N THR A 110 7.34 -9.58 34.96
CA THR A 110 8.11 -9.45 36.22
C THR A 110 8.43 -10.82 36.80
N VAL A 111 9.26 -11.61 36.11
CA VAL A 111 10.16 -12.54 36.79
C VAL A 111 11.42 -11.77 37.15
N SER A 112 11.39 -11.21 38.36
CA SER A 112 12.51 -11.12 39.31
C SER A 112 13.93 -11.10 38.73
N ASP A 113 14.41 -9.94 38.32
CA ASP A 113 15.83 -9.61 38.40
C ASP A 113 16.01 -8.53 39.48
N GLY A 114 16.19 -9.02 40.71
CA GLY A 114 16.62 -8.25 41.87
C GLY A 114 18.04 -8.67 42.25
N ASP A 115 19.00 -7.98 41.64
CA ASP A 115 20.36 -7.64 42.08
C ASP A 115 21.14 -8.61 42.98
N SER A 116 22.26 -9.10 42.42
CA SER A 116 23.53 -9.05 43.14
C SER A 116 24.72 -8.88 42.18
N ASP A 117 25.21 -7.65 42.11
CA ASP A 117 26.61 -7.20 42.08
C ASP A 117 27.69 -8.02 41.33
N ALA A 118 28.32 -7.29 40.41
CA ALA A 118 29.77 -7.13 40.21
C ALA A 118 30.57 -8.21 39.45
N ASP A 119 31.20 -7.72 38.38
CA ASP A 119 32.56 -7.98 37.88
C ASP A 119 33.17 -9.38 38.14
N ASP A 120 33.54 -10.11 37.08
CA ASP A 120 34.91 -10.08 36.54
C ASP A 120 35.13 -11.20 35.48
N ASP A 121 35.85 -10.81 34.43
CA ASP A 121 36.73 -11.57 33.54
C ASP A 121 36.70 -13.11 33.37
N ALA A 122 36.77 -13.47 32.08
CA ALA A 122 37.69 -14.44 31.46
C ALA A 122 37.36 -15.94 31.30
N GLN A 123 37.48 -16.33 30.01
CA GLN A 123 38.04 -17.58 29.45
C GLN A 123 37.22 -18.88 29.39
N ALA A 124 36.90 -19.24 28.13
CA ALA A 124 37.14 -20.51 27.45
C ALA A 124 36.86 -21.84 28.17
N ALA A 125 35.94 -22.65 27.62
CA ALA A 125 36.27 -23.84 26.81
C ALA A 125 35.06 -24.79 26.69
N ASP A 126 34.88 -25.28 25.46
CA ASP A 126 34.50 -26.65 25.07
C ASP A 126 33.34 -27.38 25.78
N GLY A 127 32.30 -27.71 25.02
CA GLY A 127 31.17 -28.50 25.48
C GLY A 127 30.11 -28.70 24.40
N SER A 128 30.45 -29.52 23.40
CA SER A 128 29.55 -30.02 22.36
C SER A 128 28.14 -30.40 22.85
N VAL A 129 27.10 -29.85 22.21
CA VAL A 129 25.70 -30.28 22.29
C VAL A 129 25.14 -30.40 20.85
N PRO A 130 24.34 -31.44 20.53
CA PRO A 130 24.14 -31.90 19.16
C PRO A 130 23.11 -31.06 18.37
N GLN A 131 23.51 -30.80 17.14
CA GLN A 131 22.76 -30.48 15.93
C GLN A 131 21.27 -30.90 15.96
N ALA A 132 20.39 -29.95 16.27
CA ALA A 132 18.94 -30.07 16.11
C ALA A 132 18.31 -28.81 15.44
N ASP A 133 19.12 -27.95 14.81
CA ASP A 133 18.63 -26.76 14.09
C ASP A 133 18.67 -26.89 12.57
N THR A 134 19.30 -27.93 12.02
CA THR A 134 19.37 -28.13 10.56
C THR A 134 18.06 -28.60 9.93
N GLU A 135 17.11 -29.15 10.69
CA GLU A 135 15.81 -29.58 10.15
C GLU A 135 14.80 -28.43 10.04
N ARG A 136 14.93 -27.38 10.88
CA ARG A 136 14.07 -26.19 10.84
C ARG A 136 14.49 -25.21 9.75
N GLU A 137 15.79 -25.09 9.47
CA GLU A 137 16.30 -24.38 8.28
C GLU A 137 16.01 -25.14 6.98
N ALA A 138 16.08 -26.48 6.97
CA ALA A 138 15.74 -27.27 5.78
C ALA A 138 14.23 -27.27 5.45
N LEU A 139 13.34 -27.12 6.45
CA LEU A 139 11.90 -26.98 6.22
C LEU A 139 11.51 -25.59 5.67
N ILE A 140 12.31 -24.55 5.94
CA ILE A 140 12.16 -23.22 5.34
C ILE A 140 12.69 -23.22 3.89
N GLU A 141 13.68 -24.05 3.58
CA GLU A 141 14.24 -24.18 2.22
C GLU A 141 13.47 -25.16 1.30
N ALA A 142 12.75 -26.15 1.86
CA ALA A 142 12.10 -27.21 1.08
C ALA A 142 10.62 -26.94 0.73
N GLY A 143 10.05 -25.83 1.20
CA GLY A 143 8.69 -25.40 0.90
C GLY A 143 8.67 -23.91 0.66
N ALA A 144 9.34 -23.45 -0.40
CA ALA A 144 9.04 -22.15 -0.98
C ALA A 144 7.53 -22.13 -1.21
N PHE A 145 6.80 -21.40 -0.38
CA PHE A 145 5.46 -20.97 -0.74
C PHE A 145 5.66 -20.22 -2.04
N ASP A 146 5.26 -20.82 -3.17
CA ASP A 146 5.20 -20.12 -4.44
C ASP A 146 4.24 -18.96 -4.21
N LEU A 147 4.80 -17.78 -3.88
CA LEU A 147 4.01 -16.59 -3.66
C LEU A 147 3.28 -16.34 -4.98
N PRO A 148 1.95 -16.18 -4.93
CA PRO A 148 1.17 -16.00 -6.15
C PRO A 148 1.76 -14.82 -6.92
N THR A 149 2.00 -15.00 -8.22
CA THR A 149 2.54 -13.93 -9.04
C THR A 149 1.49 -12.83 -9.15
N VAL A 150 1.88 -11.60 -8.82
CA VAL A 150 1.01 -10.43 -8.76
C VAL A 150 1.15 -9.63 -10.05
N ARG A 151 0.04 -9.26 -10.66
CA ARG A 151 0.04 -8.26 -11.73
C ARG A 151 -0.01 -6.86 -11.12
N VAL A 152 1.06 -6.10 -11.32
CA VAL A 152 1.19 -4.73 -10.82
C VAL A 152 0.79 -3.74 -11.91
N SER A 153 0.05 -2.70 -11.55
CA SER A 153 -0.31 -1.56 -12.41
C SER A 153 -0.03 -0.25 -11.67
N THR A 154 0.96 0.49 -12.12
CA THR A 154 1.49 1.67 -11.42
C THR A 154 1.13 2.94 -12.16
N PHE A 155 0.42 3.85 -11.48
CA PHE A 155 0.10 5.19 -11.93
C PHE A 155 1.10 6.17 -11.33
N SER A 156 1.92 6.81 -12.15
CA SER A 156 3.02 7.67 -11.68
C SER A 156 3.37 8.79 -12.66
N HIS A 157 4.27 9.68 -12.29
CA HIS A 157 4.85 10.66 -13.21
C HIS A 157 6.19 10.19 -13.82
N ARG A 158 6.38 8.89 -14.03
CA ARG A 158 7.61 8.31 -14.57
C ARG A 158 7.66 8.39 -16.11
N GLY A 159 8.87 8.27 -16.66
CA GLY A 159 9.11 8.15 -18.10
C GLY A 159 9.52 6.74 -18.54
N PRO A 160 9.63 6.48 -19.86
CA PRO A 160 9.96 5.17 -20.42
C PRO A 160 11.36 4.66 -20.02
N ALA A 161 12.30 5.54 -19.69
CA ALA A 161 13.61 5.13 -19.16
C ALA A 161 13.47 4.41 -17.81
N VAL A 162 12.57 4.91 -16.94
CA VAL A 162 12.31 4.28 -15.65
C VAL A 162 11.64 2.91 -15.85
N ALA A 163 10.73 2.77 -16.82
CA ALA A 163 10.16 1.46 -17.18
C ALA A 163 11.24 0.45 -17.62
N ARG A 164 12.25 0.89 -18.39
CA ARG A 164 13.41 0.06 -18.78
C ARG A 164 14.28 -0.35 -17.59
N ILE A 165 14.51 0.58 -16.66
CA ILE A 165 15.25 0.30 -15.42
C ILE A 165 14.48 -0.71 -14.58
N LEU A 166 13.18 -0.52 -14.39
CA LEU A 166 12.29 -1.44 -13.67
C LEU A 166 12.29 -2.83 -14.29
N ALA A 167 12.15 -2.92 -15.61
CA ALA A 167 12.21 -4.20 -16.31
C ALA A 167 13.54 -4.91 -16.08
N THR A 168 14.65 -4.16 -16.09
CA THR A 168 15.99 -4.73 -15.88
C THR A 168 16.22 -5.14 -14.43
N ALA A 169 15.71 -4.36 -13.47
CA ALA A 169 15.89 -4.61 -12.05
C ALA A 169 15.05 -5.77 -11.54
N LEU A 170 13.79 -5.86 -11.97
CA LEU A 170 12.86 -6.90 -11.56
C LEU A 170 13.00 -8.17 -12.41
N GLY A 171 13.78 -8.12 -13.49
CA GLY A 171 13.97 -9.26 -14.38
C GLY A 171 12.72 -9.64 -15.18
N VAL A 172 11.68 -8.82 -15.18
CA VAL A 172 10.40 -9.07 -15.85
C VAL A 172 10.08 -7.99 -16.89
N PRO A 173 9.34 -8.31 -17.96
CA PRO A 173 8.91 -7.30 -18.91
C PRO A 173 7.92 -6.29 -18.30
N VAL A 174 8.04 -5.01 -18.69
CA VAL A 174 7.16 -3.91 -18.25
C VAL A 174 6.48 -3.28 -19.46
N ASP A 175 5.15 -3.23 -19.47
CA ASP A 175 4.35 -2.46 -20.43
C ASP A 175 4.19 -1.02 -19.91
N HIS A 176 4.51 0.00 -20.72
CA HIS A 176 4.44 1.41 -20.31
C HIS A 176 3.56 2.24 -21.25
N CYS A 177 2.67 3.05 -20.66
CA CYS A 177 1.76 3.98 -21.33
C CYS A 177 1.80 5.35 -20.62
N GLU A 178 1.50 6.44 -21.33
CA GLU A 178 1.38 7.79 -20.73
C GLU A 178 0.12 8.49 -21.26
N SER A 179 -0.58 9.22 -20.39
CA SER A 179 -1.71 10.09 -20.74
C SER A 179 -1.91 11.18 -19.70
N GLY A 180 -2.24 12.39 -20.15
CA GLY A 180 -2.48 13.52 -19.25
C GLY A 180 -1.28 13.79 -18.34
N ASP A 181 -1.51 13.79 -17.03
CA ASP A 181 -0.47 13.97 -16.00
C ASP A 181 0.10 12.65 -15.44
N TRP A 182 -0.40 11.51 -15.92
CA TRP A 182 -0.06 10.19 -15.38
C TRP A 182 0.60 9.28 -16.42
N SER A 183 1.30 8.27 -15.91
CA SER A 183 1.89 7.17 -16.66
C SER A 183 1.45 5.86 -16.03
N LEU A 184 1.14 4.87 -16.85
CA LEU A 184 0.78 3.52 -16.44
C LEU A 184 1.94 2.57 -16.74
N GLN A 185 2.36 1.79 -15.74
CA GLN A 185 3.29 0.68 -15.90
C GLN A 185 2.62 -0.62 -15.49
N ARG A 186 2.67 -1.66 -16.32
CA ARG A 186 2.12 -2.98 -16.00
C ARG A 186 3.19 -4.06 -16.09
N LEU A 187 3.28 -4.90 -15.08
CA LEU A 187 4.22 -6.03 -15.01
C LEU A 187 3.67 -7.15 -14.12
N GLU A 188 4.27 -8.33 -14.19
CA GLU A 188 3.90 -9.51 -13.42
C GLU A 188 5.08 -9.90 -12.51
N THR A 189 4.91 -9.84 -11.20
CA THR A 189 5.96 -10.08 -10.20
C THR A 189 5.34 -10.54 -8.87
N SER A 190 6.01 -11.42 -8.13
CA SER A 190 5.57 -11.85 -6.79
C SER A 190 5.76 -10.79 -5.71
N ASP A 191 6.61 -9.80 -5.97
CA ASP A 191 6.96 -8.76 -5.01
C ASP A 191 6.29 -7.44 -5.41
N PRO A 192 5.56 -6.76 -4.49
CA PRO A 192 5.14 -5.39 -4.74
C PRO A 192 6.37 -4.54 -5.07
N THR A 193 6.26 -3.54 -5.94
CA THR A 193 7.47 -2.85 -6.45
C THR A 193 8.16 -1.97 -5.41
N GLY A 194 7.65 -1.97 -4.17
CA GLY A 194 8.36 -1.51 -2.98
C GLY A 194 8.73 -0.03 -3.04
N TYR A 195 7.92 0.78 -3.72
CA TYR A 195 8.13 2.22 -3.86
C TYR A 195 9.38 2.57 -4.65
N TRP A 196 9.55 2.01 -5.86
CA TRP A 196 10.67 2.36 -6.74
C TRP A 196 10.58 3.81 -7.26
N VAL A 197 10.77 4.78 -6.39
CA VAL A 197 10.75 6.20 -6.65
C VAL A 197 12.19 6.61 -6.94
N THR A 198 12.50 6.85 -8.21
CA THR A 198 13.85 7.28 -8.61
C THR A 198 14.09 8.74 -8.28
N SER A 199 13.02 9.53 -8.16
CA SER A 199 13.08 10.93 -7.74
C SER A 199 11.75 11.41 -7.18
N ARG A 200 11.77 12.54 -6.44
CA ARG A 200 10.53 13.26 -6.05
C ARG A 200 9.64 13.64 -7.25
N ALA A 201 10.21 13.68 -8.46
CA ALA A 201 9.42 13.99 -9.64
C ALA A 201 8.46 12.87 -10.04
N ASP A 202 8.68 11.64 -9.56
CA ASP A 202 7.85 10.47 -9.86
C ASP A 202 6.58 10.43 -8.99
N LEU A 203 6.54 11.20 -7.90
CA LEU A 203 5.46 11.23 -6.92
C LEU A 203 4.36 12.25 -7.28
N PRO A 204 3.09 12.00 -6.90
CA PRO A 204 2.59 10.75 -6.27
C PRO A 204 2.66 9.51 -7.15
N LEU A 205 2.64 8.36 -6.48
CA LEU A 205 2.62 7.02 -7.05
C LEU A 205 1.40 6.27 -6.50
N VAL A 206 0.58 5.68 -7.36
CA VAL A 206 -0.46 4.72 -6.98
C VAL A 206 -0.16 3.38 -7.64
N GLU A 207 0.10 2.36 -6.84
CA GLU A 207 0.39 0.99 -7.30
C GLU A 207 -0.81 0.10 -7.03
N LEU A 208 -1.46 -0.44 -8.07
CA LEU A 208 -2.47 -1.48 -7.96
C LEU A 208 -1.82 -2.86 -8.13
N ASN A 209 -1.85 -3.66 -7.08
CA ASN A 209 -1.40 -5.04 -7.04
C ASN A 209 -2.61 -5.96 -7.19
N ARG A 210 -2.54 -6.94 -8.10
CA ARG A 210 -3.59 -7.96 -8.32
C ARG A 210 -3.01 -9.36 -8.29
N ALA A 211 -3.39 -10.13 -7.27
CA ALA A 211 -3.17 -11.56 -7.18
C ALA A 211 -4.42 -12.33 -7.63
N GLU A 212 -4.36 -13.67 -7.68
CA GLU A 212 -5.50 -14.51 -8.06
C GLU A 212 -6.73 -14.33 -7.16
N SER A 213 -6.52 -14.03 -5.87
CA SER A 213 -7.56 -13.96 -4.85
C SER A 213 -7.71 -12.59 -4.17
N ALA A 214 -6.86 -11.61 -4.49
CA ALA A 214 -6.83 -10.34 -3.78
C ALA A 214 -6.30 -9.20 -4.64
N SER A 215 -6.75 -7.98 -4.33
CA SER A 215 -6.14 -6.78 -4.85
C SER A 215 -5.93 -5.72 -3.77
N TRP A 216 -4.87 -4.94 -3.90
CA TRP A 216 -4.60 -3.85 -2.99
C TRP A 216 -3.88 -2.72 -3.72
N PHE A 217 -4.08 -1.53 -3.20
CA PHE A 217 -3.39 -0.33 -3.62
C PHE A 217 -2.24 -0.04 -2.68
N VAL A 218 -1.22 0.62 -3.22
CA VAL A 218 -0.19 1.22 -2.39
C VAL A 218 0.07 2.63 -2.90
N VAL A 219 -0.11 3.61 -2.02
CA VAL A 219 -0.02 5.03 -2.37
C VAL A 219 1.22 5.63 -1.75
N THR A 220 2.10 6.18 -2.57
CA THR A 220 3.31 6.89 -2.15
C THR A 220 3.20 8.38 -2.44
N THR A 221 3.48 9.19 -1.42
CA THR A 221 3.49 10.66 -1.48
C THR A 221 4.85 11.21 -1.03
N ASP A 222 5.12 12.48 -1.26
CA ASP A 222 6.43 13.13 -1.04
C ASP A 222 6.70 13.58 0.41
N GLY A 223 5.91 13.08 1.38
CA GLY A 223 5.81 13.64 2.74
C GLY A 223 6.37 12.80 3.90
N GLY A 224 7.31 11.87 3.68
CA GLY A 224 8.06 11.20 4.76
C GLY A 224 7.31 10.12 5.56
N GLY A 225 6.02 9.91 5.33
CA GLY A 225 5.19 8.89 6.00
C GLY A 225 5.24 7.49 5.38
N GLY A 226 6.29 7.17 4.61
CA GLY A 226 6.33 5.93 3.84
C GLY A 226 5.20 5.87 2.80
N ALA A 227 4.81 4.67 2.41
CA ALA A 227 3.65 4.50 1.56
C ALA A 227 2.61 3.61 2.21
N VAL A 228 1.38 3.94 1.86
CA VAL A 228 0.18 3.56 2.58
C VAL A 228 -0.56 2.50 1.75
N PRO A 229 -0.69 1.27 2.26
CA PRO A 229 -1.43 0.24 1.58
C PRO A 229 -2.94 0.38 1.86
N PHE A 230 -3.76 0.21 0.83
CA PHE A 230 -5.22 0.16 0.95
C PHE A 230 -5.73 -1.12 0.28
N TRP A 231 -6.32 -2.03 1.03
CA TRP A 231 -6.91 -3.23 0.44
C TRP A 231 -8.31 -2.92 -0.10
N THR A 232 -8.64 -3.41 -1.29
CA THR A 232 -9.99 -3.23 -1.87
C THR A 232 -11.08 -3.94 -1.08
N ASP A 233 -10.64 -4.85 -0.21
CA ASP A 233 -11.47 -5.64 0.68
C ASP A 233 -10.91 -5.54 2.12
N ALA A 234 -10.19 -4.44 2.44
CA ALA A 234 -9.63 -4.15 3.78
C ALA A 234 -10.69 -4.28 4.86
N GLU A 235 -11.93 -3.90 4.54
CA GLU A 235 -13.05 -4.03 5.45
C GLU A 235 -13.49 -5.47 5.68
N ARG A 236 -12.77 -6.51 5.22
CA ARG A 236 -13.08 -7.92 5.51
C ARG A 236 -14.55 -8.21 5.26
N ASP A 237 -15.05 -8.06 4.03
CA ASP A 237 -16.46 -8.33 3.68
C ASP A 237 -17.44 -7.94 4.83
N THR A 238 -17.31 -6.70 5.35
CA THR A 238 -18.10 -6.32 6.53
C THR A 238 -19.56 -6.34 6.15
N ARG A 239 -20.30 -7.23 6.81
CA ARG A 239 -21.73 -7.34 6.65
C ARG A 239 -22.42 -6.72 7.85
N ALA A 240 -23.27 -5.73 7.58
CA ALA A 240 -24.18 -5.21 8.59
C ALA A 240 -25.09 -6.33 9.13
N VAL A 241 -25.18 -6.45 10.45
CA VAL A 241 -26.08 -7.40 11.12
C VAL A 241 -27.54 -7.01 10.88
N LEU A 242 -27.84 -5.71 10.98
CA LEU A 242 -29.17 -5.18 10.68
C LEU A 242 -29.21 -4.68 9.24
N ASP A 243 -30.37 -4.84 8.59
CA ASP A 243 -30.60 -4.25 7.27
C ASP A 243 -30.67 -2.72 7.38
N ILE A 244 -29.62 -2.05 6.90
CA ILE A 244 -29.48 -0.60 6.97
C ILE A 244 -30.59 0.09 6.18
N ASP A 245 -31.01 -0.48 5.05
CA ASP A 245 -32.01 0.15 4.19
C ASP A 245 -33.44 -0.05 4.71
N ALA A 246 -33.63 -0.98 5.66
CA ALA A 246 -34.88 -1.15 6.39
C ALA A 246 -35.05 -0.17 7.57
N ILE A 247 -34.00 0.56 7.97
CA ILE A 247 -34.04 1.55 9.05
C ILE A 247 -34.83 2.77 8.57
N THR A 248 -35.95 3.05 9.23
CA THR A 248 -36.89 4.11 8.83
C THR A 248 -36.41 5.52 9.15
N VAL A 249 -35.48 5.68 10.10
CA VAL A 249 -34.88 6.96 10.50
C VAL A 249 -33.58 7.18 9.72
N PRO A 250 -33.53 8.12 8.76
CA PRO A 250 -32.35 8.30 7.89
C PRO A 250 -31.06 8.60 8.64
N GLU A 251 -31.14 9.40 9.70
CA GLU A 251 -29.99 9.79 10.53
C GLU A 251 -29.40 8.58 11.26
N THR A 252 -30.25 7.66 11.75
CA THR A 252 -29.80 6.40 12.36
C THR A 252 -29.11 5.51 11.34
N ALA A 253 -29.68 5.39 10.14
CA ALA A 253 -29.07 4.61 9.06
C ALA A 253 -27.70 5.17 8.67
N GLU A 254 -27.56 6.50 8.60
CA GLU A 254 -26.28 7.16 8.34
C GLU A 254 -25.26 6.94 9.46
N ILE A 255 -25.66 7.08 10.73
CA ILE A 255 -24.80 6.76 11.89
C ILE A 255 -24.31 5.32 11.81
N TYR A 256 -25.20 4.37 11.52
CA TYR A 256 -24.84 2.97 11.43
C TYR A 256 -23.87 2.69 10.27
N ARG A 257 -24.09 3.27 9.08
CA ARG A 257 -23.12 3.19 7.97
C ARG A 257 -21.77 3.73 8.41
N ARG A 258 -21.72 4.92 8.99
CA ARG A 258 -20.48 5.55 9.44
C ARG A 258 -19.73 4.71 10.47
N LEU A 259 -20.43 4.14 11.45
CA LEU A 259 -19.82 3.26 12.46
C LEU A 259 -19.13 2.05 11.82
N LEU A 260 -19.73 1.46 10.79
CA LEU A 260 -19.16 0.30 10.12
C LEU A 260 -18.01 0.66 9.16
N THR A 261 -18.08 1.82 8.50
CA THR A 261 -17.06 2.24 7.52
C THR A 261 -15.86 2.96 8.15
N GLU A 262 -16.04 3.69 9.25
CA GLU A 262 -14.97 4.50 9.87
C GLU A 262 -14.10 3.68 10.85
N GLY A 263 -14.46 2.43 11.14
CA GLY A 263 -13.80 1.60 12.17
C GLY A 263 -12.34 1.19 11.89
N ASP A 264 -11.86 1.26 10.65
CA ASP A 264 -10.48 0.88 10.27
C ASP A 264 -9.56 2.09 10.02
N GLY A 265 -10.04 3.33 10.19
CA GLY A 265 -9.22 4.54 10.01
C GLY A 265 -8.79 4.84 8.57
N SER A 266 -9.28 4.08 7.58
CA SER A 266 -8.94 4.24 6.15
C SER A 266 -9.22 5.67 5.64
N ARG A 267 -10.29 6.30 6.13
CA ARG A 267 -10.62 7.70 5.82
C ARG A 267 -9.57 8.67 6.35
N ASP A 268 -9.03 8.44 7.55
CA ASP A 268 -8.00 9.30 8.14
C ASP A 268 -6.69 9.17 7.36
N GLU A 269 -6.31 7.95 6.98
CA GLU A 269 -5.17 7.71 6.10
C GLU A 269 -5.35 8.39 4.73
N LEU A 270 -6.55 8.33 4.15
CA LEU A 270 -6.87 9.05 2.91
C LEU A 270 -6.82 10.57 3.09
N LEU A 271 -7.21 11.11 4.24
CA LEU A 271 -7.07 12.54 4.56
C LEU A 271 -5.60 12.95 4.64
N GLU A 272 -4.74 12.12 5.23
CA GLU A 272 -3.29 12.36 5.25
C GLU A 272 -2.66 12.33 3.85
N VAL A 273 -3.16 11.46 2.97
CA VAL A 273 -2.78 11.43 1.56
C VAL A 273 -3.26 12.70 0.84
N ALA A 274 -4.53 13.08 1.02
CA ALA A 274 -5.13 14.25 0.38
C ALA A 274 -4.49 15.58 0.81
N ALA A 275 -3.88 15.63 2.00
CA ALA A 275 -3.10 16.78 2.44
C ALA A 275 -1.85 17.03 1.57
N LYS A 276 -1.39 16.03 0.83
CA LYS A 276 -0.16 16.06 0.02
C LYS A 276 -0.46 16.10 -1.48
N VAL A 277 -1.57 15.50 -1.92
CA VAL A 277 -1.89 15.32 -3.34
C VAL A 277 -3.37 15.54 -3.63
N PRO A 278 -3.75 15.95 -4.86
CA PRO A 278 -5.15 15.98 -5.25
C PRO A 278 -5.77 14.59 -5.12
N LEU A 279 -6.76 14.46 -4.25
CA LEU A 279 -7.49 13.24 -3.97
C LEU A 279 -8.92 13.58 -3.56
N ASP A 280 -9.90 13.00 -4.23
CA ASP A 280 -11.28 12.96 -3.74
C ASP A 280 -11.40 11.88 -2.65
N VAL A 281 -11.28 12.31 -1.39
CA VAL A 281 -11.30 11.41 -0.22
C VAL A 281 -12.59 10.62 -0.14
N ASP A 282 -13.73 11.25 -0.42
CA ASP A 282 -15.03 10.58 -0.30
C ASP A 282 -15.23 9.54 -1.42
N ALA A 283 -14.77 9.84 -2.64
CA ALA A 283 -14.79 8.88 -3.74
C ALA A 283 -13.81 7.72 -3.50
N ALA A 284 -12.61 7.99 -3.01
CA ALA A 284 -11.62 6.97 -2.66
C ALA A 284 -12.12 6.07 -1.54
N HIS A 285 -12.66 6.66 -0.47
CA HIS A 285 -13.23 5.92 0.67
C HIS A 285 -14.40 5.04 0.21
N ARG A 286 -15.32 5.56 -0.59
CA ARG A 286 -16.43 4.76 -1.16
C ARG A 286 -15.95 3.59 -2.03
N ALA A 287 -14.79 3.72 -2.67
CA ALA A 287 -14.20 2.64 -3.45
C ALA A 287 -13.55 1.54 -2.58
N LEU A 288 -13.22 1.83 -1.32
CA LEU A 288 -12.67 0.88 -0.35
C LEU A 288 -13.73 0.23 0.54
N ILE A 289 -14.86 0.90 0.74
CA ILE A 289 -15.99 0.39 1.54
C ILE A 289 -16.69 -0.80 0.83
N PRO A 290 -17.20 -1.81 1.56
CA PRO A 290 -18.03 -2.90 1.05
C PRO A 290 -19.32 -2.44 0.36
N GLU A 291 -19.76 -3.19 -0.64
CA GLU A 291 -20.99 -2.92 -1.39
C GLU A 291 -22.22 -2.85 -0.48
N ALA A 292 -22.28 -3.71 0.53
CA ALA A 292 -23.38 -3.77 1.51
C ALA A 292 -23.51 -2.48 2.35
N LEU A 293 -22.45 -1.67 2.44
CA LEU A 293 -22.42 -0.41 3.17
C LEU A 293 -22.53 0.82 2.25
N GLY A 294 -22.82 0.60 0.97
CA GLY A 294 -22.90 1.66 -0.06
C GLY A 294 -21.62 1.89 -0.85
N GLY A 295 -20.67 0.95 -0.76
CA GLY A 295 -19.46 0.93 -1.59
C GLY A 295 -19.74 0.65 -3.06
N VAL A 296 -18.70 0.76 -3.90
CA VAL A 296 -18.82 0.57 -5.35
C VAL A 296 -19.02 -0.91 -5.69
N ILE A 297 -20.05 -1.21 -6.49
CA ILE A 297 -20.43 -2.57 -6.88
C ILE A 297 -19.45 -3.15 -7.92
N GLY A 298 -18.83 -4.27 -7.58
CA GLY A 298 -17.91 -5.06 -8.41
C GLY A 298 -16.44 -4.69 -8.20
N GLU A 299 -15.59 -5.70 -8.03
CA GLU A 299 -14.15 -5.57 -7.78
C GLU A 299 -13.44 -4.63 -8.79
N ARG A 300 -13.63 -4.88 -10.10
CA ARG A 300 -13.04 -4.02 -11.13
C ARG A 300 -13.56 -2.60 -11.10
N ALA A 301 -14.82 -2.37 -10.70
CA ALA A 301 -15.37 -1.03 -10.60
C ALA A 301 -14.82 -0.30 -9.37
N ARG A 302 -14.68 -0.99 -8.22
CA ARG A 302 -13.97 -0.47 -7.03
C ARG A 302 -12.57 -0.04 -7.38
N GLN A 303 -11.81 -0.91 -8.03
CA GLN A 303 -10.42 -0.62 -8.36
C GLN A 303 -10.31 0.61 -9.26
N ARG A 304 -11.18 0.72 -10.28
CA ARG A 304 -11.25 1.89 -11.17
C ARG A 304 -11.65 3.17 -10.44
N ALA A 305 -12.65 3.09 -9.57
CA ALA A 305 -13.14 4.25 -8.81
C ALA A 305 -12.07 4.79 -7.87
N PHE A 306 -11.32 3.90 -7.19
CA PHE A 306 -10.22 4.30 -6.31
C PHE A 306 -9.13 5.05 -7.08
N ILE A 307 -8.69 4.50 -8.22
CA ILE A 307 -7.67 5.15 -9.05
C ILE A 307 -8.19 6.48 -9.62
N ALA A 308 -9.45 6.53 -10.04
CA ALA A 308 -10.08 7.75 -10.58
C ALA A 308 -10.17 8.88 -9.53
N ALA A 309 -10.23 8.55 -8.24
CA ALA A 309 -10.24 9.54 -7.16
C ALA A 309 -8.94 10.37 -7.10
N PHE A 310 -7.84 9.90 -7.69
CA PHE A 310 -6.57 10.61 -7.86
C PHE A 310 -6.50 11.42 -9.18
N ASP A 311 -7.62 11.62 -9.86
CA ASP A 311 -7.72 12.32 -11.15
C ASP A 311 -6.86 11.66 -12.25
N VAL A 312 -6.74 10.33 -12.20
CA VAL A 312 -6.06 9.56 -13.23
C VAL A 312 -6.95 9.45 -14.48
N PRO A 313 -6.44 9.75 -15.68
CA PRO A 313 -7.17 9.63 -16.93
C PRO A 313 -7.79 8.26 -17.17
N SER A 314 -9.05 8.25 -17.64
CA SER A 314 -9.82 7.02 -17.83
C SER A 314 -9.20 6.06 -18.85
N ASP A 315 -8.46 6.56 -19.84
CA ASP A 315 -7.76 5.75 -20.84
C ASP A 315 -6.58 4.95 -20.25
N LEU A 316 -5.87 5.50 -19.27
CA LEU A 316 -4.86 4.75 -18.50
C LEU A 316 -5.52 3.74 -17.58
N ILE A 317 -6.62 4.13 -16.93
CA ILE A 317 -7.39 3.20 -16.11
C ILE A 317 -7.88 2.05 -17.00
N GLU A 318 -8.43 2.30 -18.18
CA GLU A 318 -8.84 1.24 -19.10
C GLU A 318 -7.67 0.35 -19.51
N ALA A 319 -6.52 0.94 -19.86
CA ALA A 319 -5.31 0.18 -20.24
C ALA A 319 -4.76 -0.71 -19.10
N ALA A 320 -4.96 -0.35 -17.84
CA ALA A 320 -4.52 -1.17 -16.70
C ALA A 320 -5.37 -2.45 -16.54
N PHE A 321 -6.62 -2.41 -16.99
CA PHE A 321 -7.60 -3.49 -16.85
C PHE A 321 -7.83 -4.25 -18.16
N ASP A 322 -7.33 -3.73 -19.28
CA ASP A 322 -7.41 -4.39 -20.57
C ASP A 322 -6.32 -5.46 -20.71
N ASP A 323 -6.73 -6.72 -20.60
CA ASP A 323 -5.85 -7.88 -20.73
C ASP A 323 -5.57 -8.24 -22.19
N SER A 324 -6.18 -7.53 -23.16
CA SER A 324 -5.92 -7.74 -24.58
C SER A 324 -4.55 -7.17 -24.98
N ALA A 325 -3.87 -7.88 -25.90
CA ALA A 325 -2.43 -7.81 -26.13
C ALA A 325 -1.87 -6.36 -26.24
N ALA A 326 -0.82 -6.08 -25.46
CA ALA A 326 -0.17 -4.78 -25.44
C ALA A 326 0.24 -4.33 -26.86
N PRO A 327 -0.14 -3.12 -27.30
CA PRO A 327 0.18 -2.65 -28.64
C PRO A 327 1.69 -2.48 -28.83
N VAL A 328 2.14 -2.68 -30.07
CA VAL A 328 3.54 -2.67 -30.49
C VAL A 328 4.26 -1.40 -30.02
N GLY A 329 5.39 -1.57 -29.32
CA GLY A 329 6.25 -0.46 -28.89
C GLY A 329 6.09 0.02 -27.43
N ARG A 330 5.21 -0.60 -26.64
CA ARG A 330 5.01 -0.28 -25.21
C ARG A 330 5.79 -1.16 -24.24
N ARG A 331 6.29 -2.32 -24.70
CA ARG A 331 6.93 -3.34 -23.86
C ARG A 331 8.43 -3.14 -23.76
N PHE A 332 8.92 -3.01 -22.54
CA PHE A 332 10.34 -2.95 -22.18
C PHE A 332 10.75 -4.29 -21.58
N VAL A 333 11.83 -4.88 -22.11
CA VAL A 333 12.36 -6.18 -21.63
C VAL A 333 13.66 -5.97 -20.84
N PRO A 334 14.04 -6.89 -19.95
CA PRO A 334 15.32 -6.83 -19.27
C PRO A 334 16.48 -6.87 -20.29
N VAL A 335 17.37 -5.88 -20.23
CA VAL A 335 18.52 -5.76 -21.18
C VAL A 335 19.88 -5.71 -20.47
N GLY A 336 19.90 -5.86 -19.14
CA GLY A 336 21.08 -5.74 -18.29
C GLY A 336 21.47 -4.29 -17.99
N TRP A 337 22.06 -4.07 -16.81
CA TRP A 337 22.32 -2.72 -16.26
C TRP A 337 23.13 -1.81 -17.19
N TRP A 338 24.17 -2.33 -17.84
CA TRP A 338 24.99 -1.54 -18.75
C TRP A 338 24.19 -1.04 -19.97
N THR A 339 23.37 -1.91 -20.56
CA THR A 339 22.53 -1.55 -21.71
C THR A 339 21.41 -0.60 -21.29
N ALA A 340 20.76 -0.87 -20.15
CA ALA A 340 19.69 -0.02 -19.61
C ALA A 340 20.20 1.40 -19.33
N MET A 341 21.34 1.54 -18.63
CA MET A 341 21.97 2.83 -18.36
C MET A 341 22.41 3.53 -19.65
N ARG A 342 23.03 2.82 -20.58
CA ARG A 342 23.46 3.38 -21.87
C ARG A 342 22.27 3.89 -22.67
N GLU A 343 21.18 3.14 -22.79
CA GLU A 343 19.99 3.55 -23.54
C GLU A 343 19.29 4.74 -22.89
N THR A 344 19.15 4.72 -21.57
CA THR A 344 18.61 5.84 -20.78
C THR A 344 19.48 7.10 -20.92
N ALA A 345 20.80 6.96 -20.90
CA ALA A 345 21.72 8.07 -21.10
C ALA A 345 21.69 8.60 -22.54
N ILE A 346 21.63 7.72 -23.56
CA ILE A 346 21.46 8.10 -24.97
C ILE A 346 20.17 8.90 -25.19
N ALA A 347 19.10 8.45 -24.54
CA ALA A 347 17.81 9.12 -24.55
C ALA A 347 17.81 10.47 -23.82
N GLY A 348 18.67 10.62 -22.83
CA GLY A 348 18.84 11.79 -21.98
C GLY A 348 17.68 12.03 -21.01
N TRP A 349 17.79 13.08 -20.20
CA TRP A 349 16.78 13.64 -19.26
C TRP A 349 15.31 13.67 -19.75
N GLY A 350 15.05 13.62 -21.06
CA GLY A 350 13.72 13.60 -21.64
C GLY A 350 13.03 12.31 -21.28
N GLU A 351 13.61 11.16 -21.61
CA GLU A 351 13.02 9.85 -21.27
C GLU A 351 12.97 9.58 -19.75
N VAL A 352 13.77 10.30 -18.96
CA VAL A 352 13.79 10.18 -17.49
C VAL A 352 12.67 11.00 -16.83
N THR A 353 12.14 12.01 -17.52
CA THR A 353 11.01 12.82 -17.03
C THR A 353 9.73 12.41 -17.75
N SER A 354 8.63 12.21 -17.01
CA SER A 354 7.30 12.08 -17.62
C SER A 354 7.07 13.17 -18.65
N LEU A 355 6.41 12.84 -19.77
CA LEU A 355 6.02 13.83 -20.79
C LEU A 355 5.26 15.02 -20.18
N THR A 356 4.56 14.75 -19.09
CA THR A 356 3.70 15.65 -18.31
C THR A 356 4.48 16.78 -17.64
N ARG A 357 5.74 16.53 -17.26
CA ARG A 357 6.65 17.53 -16.64
C ARG A 357 7.70 18.10 -17.60
N ARG A 358 7.78 17.60 -18.85
CA ARG A 358 8.73 18.10 -19.88
C ARG A 358 8.45 19.54 -20.33
N GLN A 359 7.28 20.09 -20.03
CA GLN A 359 6.97 21.48 -20.35
C GLN A 359 7.61 22.50 -19.39
N ARG A 360 8.20 22.08 -18.25
CA ARG A 360 8.91 22.98 -17.33
C ARG A 360 10.15 23.61 -17.98
N PRO A 361 10.52 24.86 -17.63
CA PRO A 361 11.60 25.60 -18.30
C PRO A 361 12.96 24.89 -18.32
N ILE A 362 13.25 24.08 -17.31
CA ILE A 362 14.49 23.27 -17.21
C ILE A 362 14.52 22.15 -18.25
N ALA A 363 13.40 21.46 -18.50
CA ALA A 363 13.31 20.43 -19.53
C ALA A 363 13.37 21.03 -20.94
N ARG A 364 12.82 22.24 -21.15
CA ARG A 364 12.99 23.01 -22.40
C ARG A 364 14.44 23.41 -22.65
N LEU A 365 15.20 23.74 -21.61
CA LEU A 365 16.63 24.06 -21.70
C LEU A 365 17.44 22.81 -22.09
N ALA A 366 17.14 21.67 -21.48
CA ALA A 366 17.74 20.38 -21.86
C ALA A 366 17.43 19.99 -23.30
N ASP A 367 16.18 20.20 -23.76
CA ASP A 367 15.80 19.97 -25.16
C ASP A 367 16.45 20.98 -26.14
N ALA A 368 16.67 22.23 -25.71
CA ALA A 368 17.39 23.23 -26.49
C ALA A 368 18.87 22.87 -26.67
N VAL A 369 19.52 22.34 -25.62
CA VAL A 369 20.88 21.76 -25.68
C VAL A 369 20.89 20.53 -26.59
N ARG A 370 19.84 19.69 -26.54
CA ARG A 370 19.72 18.49 -27.40
C ARG A 370 19.60 18.78 -28.89
N ARG A 371 18.87 19.83 -29.26
CA ARG A 371 18.64 20.22 -30.66
C ARG A 371 19.92 20.73 -31.34
N ARG A 372 20.99 20.98 -30.59
CA ARG A 372 22.27 21.45 -31.11
C ARG A 372 23.41 20.53 -30.68
N PRO A 373 23.75 19.50 -31.48
CA PRO A 373 24.77 18.51 -31.11
C PRO A 373 26.15 19.11 -30.78
N GLY A 374 26.47 20.30 -31.29
CA GLY A 374 27.70 21.02 -30.94
C GLY A 374 27.77 21.51 -29.48
N TRP A 375 26.63 21.82 -28.85
CA TRP A 375 26.60 22.28 -27.45
C TRP A 375 26.74 21.11 -26.48
N GLY A 376 26.12 19.97 -26.78
CA GLY A 376 26.32 18.74 -26.04
C GLY A 376 27.77 18.29 -26.05
N LEU A 377 28.39 18.24 -27.23
CA LEU A 377 29.80 17.86 -27.39
C LEU A 377 30.75 18.86 -26.69
N ALA A 378 30.42 20.16 -26.68
CA ALA A 378 31.20 21.17 -25.96
C ALA A 378 31.12 21.01 -24.43
N LEU A 379 29.94 20.69 -23.89
CA LEU A 379 29.76 20.40 -22.46
C LEU A 379 30.53 19.15 -22.05
N THR A 380 30.45 18.09 -22.85
CA THR A 380 31.19 16.85 -22.63
C THR A 380 32.70 17.06 -22.65
N VAL A 381 33.21 17.89 -23.58
CA VAL A 381 34.63 18.27 -23.62
C VAL A 381 35.01 19.10 -22.39
N GLY A 382 34.11 19.96 -21.92
CA GLY A 382 34.26 20.72 -20.67
C GLY A 382 34.35 19.83 -19.43
N GLU A 383 33.48 18.83 -19.32
CA GLU A 383 33.47 17.84 -18.23
C GLU A 383 34.69 16.93 -18.26
N LEU A 384 35.09 16.45 -19.45
CA LEU A 384 36.35 15.72 -19.63
C LEU A 384 37.55 16.57 -19.21
N ALA A 385 37.61 17.84 -19.65
CA ALA A 385 38.70 18.74 -19.27
C ALA A 385 38.72 19.03 -17.76
N ALA A 386 37.56 19.23 -17.15
CA ALA A 386 37.41 19.44 -15.70
C ALA A 386 37.78 18.18 -14.91
N GLY A 387 37.39 17.00 -15.38
CA GLY A 387 37.72 15.71 -14.78
C GLY A 387 39.21 15.37 -14.89
N VAL A 388 39.82 15.59 -16.05
CA VAL A 388 41.28 15.44 -16.27
C VAL A 388 42.04 16.41 -15.37
N TRP A 389 41.58 17.66 -15.27
CA TRP A 389 42.17 18.65 -14.36
C TRP A 389 42.03 18.26 -12.89
N ALA A 390 40.86 17.77 -12.46
CA ALA A 390 40.64 17.31 -11.09
C ALA A 390 41.47 16.05 -10.76
N MET A 391 41.66 15.14 -11.72
CA MET A 391 42.54 13.98 -11.58
C MET A 391 44.05 14.32 -11.55
N SER A 392 44.44 15.47 -12.09
CA SER A 392 45.82 15.98 -12.01
C SER A 392 46.22 16.42 -10.59
N ARG A 393 45.28 16.48 -9.65
CA ARG A 393 45.55 16.85 -8.25
C ARG A 393 46.09 15.66 -7.44
N PRO A 394 47.08 15.91 -6.54
CA PRO A 394 47.91 14.84 -6.00
C PRO A 394 47.23 13.92 -4.96
N ARG A 395 46.11 14.29 -4.31
CA ARG A 395 45.26 13.43 -3.43
C ARG A 395 43.99 14.17 -2.95
N GLY A 396 42.96 13.41 -2.54
CA GLY A 396 41.72 13.91 -1.91
C GLY A 396 40.44 13.56 -2.68
N ALA A 397 39.27 13.82 -2.07
CA ALA A 397 37.94 13.57 -2.65
C ALA A 397 37.75 14.18 -4.06
N VAL A 398 38.48 15.26 -4.36
CA VAL A 398 38.55 15.93 -5.67
C VAL A 398 39.03 14.99 -6.78
N LYS A 399 39.93 14.05 -6.48
CA LYS A 399 40.40 13.05 -7.46
C LYS A 399 39.32 12.02 -7.78
N GLY A 400 38.52 11.64 -6.78
CA GLY A 400 37.35 10.76 -6.95
C GLY A 400 36.26 11.41 -7.79
N VAL A 401 35.97 12.69 -7.53
CA VAL A 401 35.09 13.51 -8.38
C VAL A 401 35.64 13.63 -9.81
N GLY A 402 36.95 13.77 -9.97
CA GLY A 402 37.61 13.80 -11.28
C GLY A 402 37.45 12.51 -12.09
N VAL A 403 37.55 11.34 -11.44
CA VAL A 403 37.31 10.03 -12.08
C VAL A 403 35.86 9.93 -12.55
N LEU A 404 34.90 10.32 -11.71
CA LEU A 404 33.48 10.32 -12.05
C LEU A 404 33.18 11.22 -13.25
N LEU A 405 33.72 12.45 -13.26
CA LEU A 405 33.53 13.39 -14.39
C LEU A 405 34.13 12.90 -15.70
N VAL A 406 35.24 12.15 -15.68
CA VAL A 406 35.81 11.56 -16.89
C VAL A 406 35.01 10.36 -17.38
N ILE A 407 34.53 9.51 -16.47
CA ILE A 407 33.65 8.39 -16.85
C ILE A 407 32.36 8.94 -17.47
N ASP A 408 31.75 9.95 -16.83
CA ASP A 408 30.55 10.63 -17.30
C ASP A 408 30.78 11.27 -18.68
N GLY A 409 31.85 12.06 -18.84
CA GLY A 409 32.20 12.67 -20.12
C GLY A 409 32.54 11.67 -21.24
N LEU A 410 33.09 10.49 -20.92
CA LEU A 410 33.31 9.43 -21.93
C LEU A 410 31.99 8.79 -22.39
N ILE A 411 31.07 8.57 -21.45
CA ILE A 411 29.73 8.04 -21.73
C ILE A 411 28.96 9.04 -22.59
N ASP A 412 28.97 10.32 -22.23
CA ASP A 412 28.33 11.40 -22.99
C ASP A 412 28.95 11.60 -24.38
N ALA A 413 30.26 11.45 -24.53
CA ALA A 413 30.92 11.54 -25.82
C ALA A 413 30.47 10.40 -26.74
N ALA A 414 30.39 9.17 -26.20
CA ALA A 414 29.89 8.01 -26.94
C ALA A 414 28.41 8.18 -27.35
N ILE A 415 27.59 8.76 -26.48
CA ILE A 415 26.18 9.11 -26.74
C ILE A 415 26.07 10.10 -27.91
N TRP A 416 26.84 11.18 -27.88
CA TRP A 416 26.79 12.19 -28.93
C TRP A 416 27.31 11.67 -30.28
N VAL A 417 28.38 10.89 -30.27
CA VAL A 417 28.96 10.27 -31.48
C VAL A 417 27.96 9.30 -32.13
N THR A 418 27.27 8.48 -31.33
CA THR A 418 26.27 7.54 -31.86
C THR A 418 25.05 8.25 -32.44
N ARG A 419 24.60 9.35 -31.80
CA ARG A 419 23.49 10.18 -32.28
C ARG A 419 23.80 10.87 -33.62
N ILE A 420 24.99 11.46 -33.76
CA ILE A 420 25.45 12.10 -35.01
C ILE A 420 25.59 11.08 -36.14
N ARG A 421 26.01 9.84 -35.82
CA ARG A 421 26.09 8.75 -36.82
C ARG A 421 24.72 8.31 -37.32
N ARG A 422 23.69 8.28 -36.46
CA ARG A 422 22.33 7.93 -36.87
C ARG A 422 21.67 9.04 -37.71
N SER A 423 21.88 10.31 -37.35
CA SER A 423 21.33 11.45 -38.09
C SER A 423 21.97 11.72 -39.47
N ARG A 424 23.04 11.00 -39.82
CA ARG A 424 23.70 11.06 -41.14
C ARG A 424 23.38 9.86 -42.04
N ARG A 425 22.67 8.86 -41.51
CA ARG A 425 22.31 7.61 -42.22
C ARG A 425 20.83 7.53 -42.59
N GLY A 426 19.98 8.34 -41.96
CA GLY A 426 18.69 8.76 -42.52
C GLY A 426 18.87 10.10 -43.20
#